data_AF-A0A2V7IBT6-F1
#
_entry.id   AF-A0A2V7IBT6-F1
#
_cell.length_a   1.000
_cell.length_b   1.000
_cell.length_c   1.000
_cell.angle_alpha   90.00
_cell.angle_beta   90.00
_cell.angle_gamma   90.00
#
_symmetry.space_group_name_H-M   'P 1'
#
loop_
_entity.id
_entity.type
_entity.pdbx_description
1 polymer ?
#
loop_
_entity_poly.entity_id
_entity_poly.type
_entity_poly.pdbx_seq_one_letter_code
_entity_poly.pdbx_strand_id
1 'polypeptide(L)'
;RRMGLARWRLAQRRIVASGAEVVLCGHDHEEGAELLGVRVVVSTAGTLCKRTRGGRPSSFNFVTIEPTAVHITYFRWDVESRRFRASDTYAFARAGKGAVPASPAPPGPPGQPVPADTTSHS
;
A
#
# COMPACT_ATOMS: atom_id res chain seq x y z
N ARG A 1 3.57 -15.26 11.09
CA ARG A 1 3.74 -13.80 11.24
C ARG A 1 2.57 -13.24 12.03
N ARG A 2 2.79 -12.64 13.22
CA ARG A 2 1.78 -11.88 13.97
C ARG A 2 1.96 -10.40 13.62
N MET A 3 0.89 -9.74 13.20
CA MET A 3 0.88 -8.30 12.91
C MET A 3 0.10 -7.59 14.02
N GLY A 4 0.58 -6.43 14.50
CA GLY A 4 0.03 -5.68 15.63
C GLY A 4 -1.38 -5.10 15.43
N LEU A 5 -2.00 -5.33 14.27
CA LEU A 5 -3.36 -4.89 13.97
C LEU A 5 -4.33 -6.07 14.01
N ALA A 6 -5.34 -6.01 14.89
CA ALA A 6 -6.48 -6.91 14.81
C ALA A 6 -7.11 -6.82 13.40
N ARG A 7 -7.37 -7.97 12.76
CA ARG A 7 -7.92 -8.06 11.40
C ARG A 7 -7.07 -7.35 10.32
N TRP A 8 -5.74 -7.35 10.43
CA TRP A 8 -4.81 -6.70 9.48
C TRP A 8 -5.11 -6.97 7.99
N ARG A 9 -5.55 -8.18 7.62
CA ARG A 9 -5.95 -8.50 6.23
C ARG A 9 -7.14 -7.66 5.74
N LEU A 10 -8.11 -7.39 6.60
CA LEU A 10 -9.24 -6.52 6.26
C LEU A 10 -8.78 -5.06 6.11
N ALA A 11 -7.90 -4.60 6.99
CA ALA A 11 -7.32 -3.27 6.89
C ALA A 11 -6.54 -3.09 5.57
N GLN A 12 -5.69 -4.06 5.21
CA GLN A 12 -4.98 -4.04 3.93
C GLN A 12 -5.94 -3.97 2.73
N ARG A 13 -7.00 -4.79 2.71
CA ARG A 13 -8.01 -4.72 1.63
C ARG A 13 -8.68 -3.36 1.56
N ARG A 14 -9.04 -2.77 2.69
CA ARG A 14 -9.67 -1.44 2.74
C ARG A 14 -8.72 -0.33 2.27
N ILE A 15 -7.43 -0.41 2.62
CA ILE A 15 -6.42 0.53 2.15
C ILE A 15 -6.32 0.46 0.62
N VAL A 16 -6.18 -0.75 0.05
CA VAL A 16 -6.11 -0.93 -1.40
C VAL A 16 -7.39 -0.43 -2.10
N ALA A 17 -8.56 -0.69 -1.52
CA ALA A 17 -9.84 -0.25 -2.08
C ALA A 17 -10.14 1.25 -1.88
N SER A 18 -9.37 1.97 -1.06
CA SER A 18 -9.64 3.38 -0.75
C SER A 18 -9.35 4.34 -1.90
N GLY A 19 -8.61 3.89 -2.92
CA GLY A 19 -8.13 4.76 -4.00
C GLY A 19 -6.89 5.56 -3.64
N ALA A 20 -6.37 5.45 -2.40
CA ALA A 20 -5.11 6.07 -2.02
C ALA A 20 -3.94 5.49 -2.82
N GLU A 21 -3.08 6.36 -3.32
CA GLU A 21 -1.85 5.98 -4.01
C GLU A 21 -0.67 5.84 -3.03
N VAL A 22 -0.70 6.63 -1.96
CA VAL A 22 0.29 6.64 -0.90
C VAL A 22 -0.40 6.67 0.46
N VAL A 23 0.07 5.83 1.38
CA VAL A 23 -0.27 5.88 2.81
C VAL A 23 0.98 6.24 3.60
N LEU A 24 0.87 7.29 4.42
CA LEU A 24 1.90 7.69 5.37
C LEU A 24 1.48 7.20 6.75
N CYS A 25 2.33 6.41 7.39
CA CYS A 25 2.08 5.88 8.72
C CYS A 25 3.35 5.93 9.57
N GLY A 26 3.20 5.61 10.85
CA GLY A 26 4.28 5.40 11.80
C GLY A 26 3.71 4.52 12.91
N HIS A 27 4.51 4.19 13.91
CA HIS A 27 4.13 3.61 15.23
C HIS A 27 5.33 2.90 15.84
N ASP A 28 6.01 2.08 15.03
CA ASP A 28 7.06 1.17 15.48
C ASP A 28 8.43 1.85 15.66
N HIS A 29 8.52 3.15 15.42
CA HIS A 29 9.75 3.94 15.46
C HIS A 29 10.87 3.34 14.58
N GLU A 30 10.45 2.82 13.42
CA GLU A 30 11.28 2.16 12.43
C GLU A 30 10.76 2.56 11.05
N GLU A 31 11.63 3.12 10.20
CA GLU A 31 11.24 3.51 8.85
C GLU A 31 11.08 2.32 7.90
N GLY A 32 10.13 2.41 6.98
CA GLY A 32 9.79 1.38 6.03
C GLY A 32 9.14 1.94 4.76
N ALA A 33 9.32 1.25 3.64
CA ALA A 33 8.78 1.61 2.34
C ALA A 33 8.41 0.31 1.62
N GLU A 34 7.13 0.10 1.37
CA GLU A 34 6.63 -1.12 0.75
C GLU A 34 5.47 -0.84 -0.21
N LEU A 35 5.24 -1.78 -1.14
CA LEU A 35 4.10 -1.74 -2.04
C LEU A 35 3.01 -2.70 -1.56
N LEU A 36 1.88 -2.16 -1.13
CA LEU A 36 0.72 -2.92 -0.69
C LEU A 36 -0.23 -3.18 -1.86
N GLY A 37 -0.58 -4.45 -2.08
CA GLY A 37 -1.56 -4.86 -3.09
C GLY A 37 -1.17 -4.44 -4.51
N VAL A 38 0.14 -4.30 -4.79
CA VAL A 38 0.72 -3.90 -6.09
C VAL A 38 0.38 -2.48 -6.53
N ARG A 39 -0.27 -1.67 -5.68
CA ARG A 39 -0.76 -0.33 -6.05
C ARG A 39 -0.46 0.76 -5.04
N VAL A 40 -0.57 0.46 -3.74
CA VAL A 40 -0.50 1.50 -2.71
C VAL A 40 0.89 1.52 -2.12
N VAL A 41 1.59 2.63 -2.25
CA VAL A 41 2.89 2.83 -1.60
C VAL A 41 2.64 3.12 -0.11
N VAL A 42 3.25 2.35 0.78
CA VAL A 42 3.19 2.58 2.21
C VAL A 42 4.55 3.11 2.67
N SER A 43 4.54 4.30 3.26
CA SER A 43 5.72 4.93 3.87
C SER A 43 5.54 4.92 5.38
N THR A 44 6.27 4.05 6.08
CA THR A 44 6.34 4.05 7.53
C THR A 44 7.48 4.98 7.96
N ALA A 45 7.15 6.02 8.72
CA ALA A 45 8.12 6.92 9.30
C ALA A 45 8.74 6.28 10.56
N GLY A 46 10.04 6.55 10.76
CA GLY A 46 10.70 6.28 12.03
C GLY A 46 10.27 7.26 13.11
N THR A 47 11.24 7.92 13.75
CA THR A 47 10.95 8.94 14.76
C THR A 47 12.02 10.01 14.81
N LEU A 48 11.63 11.24 15.13
CA LEU A 48 12.54 12.39 15.33
C LEU A 48 13.20 12.43 16.72
N CYS A 49 12.86 11.48 17.59
CA CYS A 49 13.42 11.40 18.94
C CYS A 49 14.38 10.21 19.10
N LYS A 50 15.01 10.11 20.27
CA LYS A 50 15.93 9.00 20.60
C LYS A 50 15.24 7.67 20.89
N ARG A 51 13.90 7.61 20.87
CA ARG A 51 13.13 6.38 21.17
C ARG A 51 13.08 5.43 19.96
N THR A 52 14.12 5.34 19.16
CA THR A 52 14.13 4.50 17.95
C THR A 52 14.12 3.01 18.32
N ARG A 53 13.53 2.19 17.46
CA ARG A 53 13.57 0.74 17.64
C ARG A 53 14.90 0.18 17.14
N GLY A 54 15.45 -0.80 17.87
CA GLY A 54 16.68 -1.50 17.48
C GLY A 54 17.93 -0.63 17.49
N GLY A 55 17.93 0.51 18.20
CA GLY A 55 19.07 1.42 18.28
C GLY A 55 19.38 2.17 16.98
N ARG A 56 18.45 2.18 16.03
CA ARG A 56 18.62 2.86 14.74
C ARG A 56 18.73 4.39 14.94
N PRO A 57 19.37 5.12 14.02
CA PRO A 57 19.34 6.58 14.05
C PRO A 57 17.91 7.11 13.93
N SER A 58 17.65 8.27 14.54
CA SER A 58 16.41 9.02 14.31
C SER A 58 16.24 9.29 12.81
N SER A 59 15.00 9.26 12.31
CA SER A 59 14.73 9.36 10.88
C SER A 59 13.42 10.06 10.56
N PHE A 60 13.36 10.66 9.37
CA PHE A 60 12.13 11.06 8.70
C PHE A 60 12.17 10.66 7.22
N ASN A 61 11.02 10.64 6.56
CA ASN A 61 10.91 10.27 5.16
C ASN A 61 10.61 11.51 4.32
N PHE A 62 11.36 11.72 3.24
CA PHE A 62 11.05 12.69 2.20
C PHE A 62 10.32 11.97 1.07
N VAL A 63 9.11 12.42 0.74
CA VAL A 63 8.22 11.77 -0.23
C VAL A 63 8.03 12.68 -1.44
N THR A 64 8.47 12.22 -2.60
CA THR A 64 8.26 12.93 -3.88
C THR A 64 7.26 12.14 -4.71
N ILE A 65 6.19 12.81 -5.15
CA ILE A 65 5.16 12.22 -6.01
C ILE A 65 5.27 12.84 -7.39
N GLU A 66 5.66 12.03 -8.36
CA GLU A 66 5.79 12.39 -9.76
C GLU A 66 4.60 11.82 -10.57
N PRO A 67 4.44 12.22 -11.84
CA PRO A 67 3.43 11.63 -12.70
C PRO A 67 3.57 10.10 -12.87
N THR A 68 4.80 9.58 -12.89
CA THR A 68 5.09 8.17 -13.19
C THR A 68 5.66 7.38 -12.01
N ALA A 69 6.00 8.04 -10.90
CA ALA A 69 6.64 7.38 -9.77
C ALA A 69 6.33 8.05 -8.43
N VAL A 70 6.44 7.27 -7.35
CA VAL A 70 6.53 7.76 -5.98
C VAL A 70 7.92 7.40 -5.45
N HIS A 71 8.65 8.40 -4.98
CA HIS A 71 9.96 8.22 -4.36
C HIS A 71 9.85 8.42 -2.85
N ILE A 72 10.43 7.48 -2.09
CA ILE A 72 10.56 7.55 -0.64
C ILE A 72 12.05 7.59 -0.31
N THR A 73 12.54 8.71 0.21
CA THR A 73 13.93 8.83 0.68
C THR A 73 13.95 8.94 2.20
N TYR A 74 14.71 8.08 2.86
CA TYR A 74 14.93 8.20 4.30
C TYR A 74 16.04 9.19 4.58
N PHE A 75 15.76 10.12 5.47
CA PHE A 75 16.75 11.01 6.07
C PHE A 75 17.04 10.52 7.48
N ARG A 76 18.27 10.09 7.73
CA ARG A 76 18.73 9.58 9.04
C ARG A 76 19.62 10.61 9.72
N TRP A 77 19.49 10.72 11.04
CA TRP A 77 20.34 11.55 11.85
C TRP A 77 21.77 11.02 11.83
N ASP A 78 22.68 11.82 11.32
CA ASP A 78 24.11 11.56 11.39
C ASP A 78 24.70 12.30 12.58
N VAL A 79 25.30 11.54 13.51
CA VAL A 79 25.84 12.08 14.77
C VAL A 79 27.07 12.94 14.51
N GLU A 80 27.91 12.54 13.55
CA GLU A 80 29.17 13.21 13.25
C GLU A 80 28.93 14.61 12.66
N SER A 81 28.12 14.69 11.61
CA SER A 81 27.81 15.99 10.99
C SER A 81 26.67 16.76 11.66
N ARG A 82 26.02 16.18 12.68
CA ARG A 82 24.89 16.76 13.42
C ARG A 82 23.77 17.24 12.50
N ARG A 83 23.47 16.44 11.47
CA ARG A 83 22.49 16.76 10.43
C ARG A 83 21.75 15.50 10.03
N PHE A 84 20.54 15.69 9.50
CA PHE A 84 19.88 14.62 8.77
C PHE A 84 20.50 14.50 7.37
N ARG A 85 20.87 13.28 7.00
CA ARG A 85 21.41 12.96 5.68
C ARG A 85 20.52 11.95 4.97
N ALA A 86 20.35 12.14 3.67
CA ALA A 86 19.72 11.14 2.83
C ALA A 86 20.47 9.80 2.96
N SER A 87 19.72 8.72 3.03
CA SER A 87 20.24 7.36 3.13
C SER A 87 19.65 6.50 2.02
N ASP A 88 18.63 5.71 2.31
CA ASP A 88 17.97 4.84 1.33
C ASP A 88 16.90 5.59 0.54
N THR A 89 16.83 5.34 -0.76
CA THR A 89 15.76 5.82 -1.65
C THR A 89 15.08 4.65 -2.34
N TYR A 90 13.75 4.62 -2.27
CA TYR A 90 12.89 3.64 -2.94
C TYR A 90 12.03 4.35 -3.97
N ALA A 91 11.89 3.76 -5.15
CA ALA A 91 11.03 4.26 -6.21
C ALA A 91 9.98 3.21 -6.56
N PHE A 92 8.71 3.63 -6.61
CA PHE A 92 7.58 2.79 -6.97
C PHE A 92 6.89 3.36 -8.20
N ALA A 93 6.66 2.53 -9.21
CA ALA A 93 5.94 2.95 -10.41
C ALA A 93 4.49 3.35 -10.05
N ARG A 94 4.03 4.47 -10.62
CA ARG A 94 2.67 4.97 -10.47
C ARG A 94 1.85 4.53 -11.67
N ALA A 95 0.79 3.76 -11.42
CA ALA A 95 -0.21 3.53 -12.47
C ALA A 95 -0.88 4.88 -12.76
N GLY A 96 -0.69 5.42 -13.97
CA GLY A 96 -1.22 6.73 -14.35
C GLY A 96 -2.72 6.86 -14.03
N LYS A 97 -3.18 8.10 -13.81
CA LYS A 97 -4.60 8.44 -13.56
C LYS A 97 -5.47 7.88 -14.69
N GLY A 98 -5.99 6.66 -14.52
CA GLY A 98 -6.75 5.97 -15.58
C GLY A 98 -6.99 4.49 -15.29
N ALA A 99 -6.13 3.82 -14.54
CA ALA A 99 -6.39 2.45 -14.12
C ALA A 99 -7.33 2.45 -12.89
N VAL A 100 -8.63 2.61 -13.08
CA VAL A 100 -9.60 2.08 -12.12
C VAL A 100 -9.65 0.56 -12.40
N PRO A 101 -9.36 -0.33 -11.44
CA PRO A 101 -9.66 -1.74 -11.63
C PRO A 101 -11.17 -1.82 -11.80
N ALA A 102 -11.64 -2.33 -12.95
CA ALA A 102 -13.06 -2.57 -13.14
C ALA A 102 -13.57 -3.36 -11.94
N SER A 103 -14.62 -2.86 -11.27
CA SER A 103 -15.34 -3.68 -10.30
C SER A 103 -15.70 -4.99 -10.99
N PRO A 104 -15.47 -6.16 -10.37
CA PRO A 104 -15.96 -7.41 -10.94
C PRO A 104 -17.47 -7.25 -11.14
N ALA A 105 -17.92 -7.48 -12.37
CA ALA A 105 -19.33 -7.42 -12.71
C ALA A 105 -20.11 -8.33 -11.74
N PRO A 106 -21.27 -7.91 -11.25
CA PRO A 106 -22.12 -8.79 -10.46
C PRO A 106 -22.41 -10.06 -11.27
N PRO A 107 -22.49 -11.24 -10.61
CA PRO A 107 -22.81 -12.48 -11.31
C PRO A 107 -24.12 -12.28 -12.08
N GLY A 108 -24.08 -12.64 -13.36
CA GLY A 108 -25.25 -12.57 -14.23
C GLY A 108 -26.43 -13.35 -13.61
N PRO A 109 -27.68 -12.95 -13.90
CA PRO A 109 -28.84 -13.66 -13.39
C PRO A 109 -28.76 -15.14 -13.80
N PRO A 110 -29.22 -16.07 -12.94
CA PRO A 110 -29.24 -17.49 -13.27
C PRO A 110 -29.99 -17.70 -14.59
N GLY A 111 -29.36 -18.45 -15.51
CA GLY A 111 -29.93 -18.76 -16.81
C GLY A 111 -31.32 -19.37 -16.65
N GLN A 112 -32.29 -18.87 -17.42
CA GLN A 112 -33.62 -19.46 -17.47
C GLN A 112 -33.52 -20.94 -17.87
N PRO A 113 -34.32 -21.83 -17.27
CA PRO A 113 -34.39 -23.22 -17.68
C PRO A 113 -34.82 -23.30 -19.15
N VAL A 114 -34.08 -24.08 -19.94
CA VAL A 114 -34.45 -24.44 -21.30
C VAL A 114 -35.75 -25.25 -21.22
N PRO A 115 -36.83 -24.90 -21.95
CA PRO A 115 -38.04 -25.71 -21.96
C PRO A 115 -37.75 -27.08 -22.57
N ALA A 116 -38.20 -28.13 -21.90
CA ALA A 116 -38.09 -29.50 -22.39
C ALA A 116 -38.95 -29.69 -23.65
N ASP A 117 -38.34 -30.24 -24.69
CA ASP A 117 -39.05 -30.67 -25.90
C ASP A 117 -40.17 -31.65 -25.52
N THR A 118 -41.41 -31.26 -25.77
CA THR A 118 -42.54 -32.17 -25.80
C THR A 118 -42.48 -32.99 -27.08
N THR A 119 -41.91 -34.21 -27.02
CA THR A 119 -42.19 -35.25 -28.00
C THR A 119 -43.62 -35.75 -27.82
N SER A 120 -44.50 -35.34 -28.73
CA SER A 120 -45.81 -35.93 -28.96
C SER A 120 -45.63 -37.30 -29.64
N HIS A 121 -46.14 -38.36 -29.02
CA HIS A 121 -46.39 -39.63 -29.70
C HIS A 121 -47.90 -39.83 -29.80
N SER A 122 -48.34 -40.07 -31.04
CA SER A 122 -49.68 -40.53 -31.43
C SER A 122 -49.92 -41.98 -31.03
#